data_AF-A0A655VG93-F1
#
_entry.id   AF-A0A655VG93-F1
#
_cell.length_a   1.000
_cell.length_b   1.000
_cell.length_c   1.000
_cell.angle_alpha   90.00
_cell.angle_beta   90.00
_cell.angle_gamma   90.00
#
_symmetry.space_group_name_H-M   'P 1'
#
loop_
_entity.id
_entity.type
_entity.pdbx_description
1 polymer ?
#
loop_
_entity_poly.entity_id
_entity_poly.type
_entity_poly.pdbx_seq_one_letter_code
_entity_poly.pdbx_strand_id
1 'polypeptide(L)'
;MQGIIYTVLSDMVIEKFGVLFWDQMLEDLKPSSEGVYTSGQQYNDDELLAMVGYLSEKAQIPAPDLVRAYGEYLFTHLFNSLPENYPHKSDLKTFLLSVDKVIHKEVQRLYPNAYLPQFENRVEEKTLTMSYYSKRQLCAAAEGLILGAAKQFNQPVKITQPVCMHCGADHCEIVVEFLPS
;
A
#
# COMPACT_ATOMS: atom_id res chain seq x y z
N MET A 1 6.94 -9.70 5.13
CA MET A 1 5.78 -9.13 4.41
C MET A 1 5.12 -10.19 3.54
N GLN A 2 3.83 -10.09 3.26
CA GLN A 2 3.12 -11.06 2.43
C GLN A 2 3.64 -11.02 0.97
N GLY A 3 3.78 -12.18 0.35
CA GLY A 3 4.38 -12.34 -0.97
C GLY A 3 3.63 -11.63 -2.10
N ILE A 4 2.32 -11.44 -1.96
CA ILE A 4 1.51 -10.67 -2.92
C ILE A 4 2.06 -9.26 -3.14
N ILE A 5 2.68 -8.66 -2.11
CA ILE A 5 3.30 -7.35 -2.22
C ILE A 5 4.49 -7.41 -3.21
N TYR A 6 5.32 -8.45 -3.13
CA TYR A 6 6.47 -8.58 -4.02
C TYR A 6 6.07 -8.99 -5.44
N THR A 7 5.07 -9.87 -5.60
CA THR A 7 4.61 -10.25 -6.94
C THR A 7 4.04 -9.04 -7.68
N VAL A 8 3.23 -8.22 -7.01
CA VAL A 8 2.66 -7.01 -7.62
C VAL A 8 3.71 -5.92 -7.84
N LEU A 9 4.75 -5.84 -6.99
CA LEU A 9 5.88 -4.95 -7.25
C LEU A 9 6.64 -5.39 -8.51
N SER A 10 6.91 -6.69 -8.64
CA SER A 10 7.53 -7.26 -9.84
C SER A 10 6.72 -6.92 -11.09
N ASP A 11 5.40 -7.12 -11.05
CA ASP A 11 4.51 -6.77 -12.16
C ASP A 11 4.63 -5.29 -12.53
N MET A 12 4.57 -4.39 -11.54
CA MET A 12 4.72 -2.94 -11.76
C MET A 12 6.09 -2.60 -12.37
N VAL A 13 7.18 -3.15 -11.83
CA VAL A 13 8.54 -2.85 -12.31
C VAL A 13 8.73 -3.37 -13.74
N ILE A 14 8.27 -4.58 -14.03
CA ILE A 14 8.35 -5.16 -15.37
C ILE A 14 7.50 -4.35 -16.36
N GLU A 15 6.31 -3.92 -15.98
CA GLU A 15 5.44 -3.09 -16.83
C GLU A 15 6.08 -1.74 -17.16
N LYS A 16 6.74 -1.09 -16.19
CA LYS A 16 7.29 0.27 -16.35
C LYS A 16 8.72 0.31 -16.90
N PHE A 17 9.56 -0.65 -16.54
CA PHE A 17 11.00 -0.65 -16.83
C PHE A 17 11.47 -1.87 -17.64
N GLY A 18 10.61 -2.87 -17.82
CA GLY A 18 10.91 -4.09 -18.57
C GLY A 18 11.57 -5.18 -17.72
N VAL A 19 11.49 -6.42 -18.22
CA VAL A 19 12.00 -7.62 -17.53
C VAL A 19 13.51 -7.57 -17.29
N LEU A 20 14.30 -7.05 -18.24
CA LEU A 20 15.75 -6.95 -18.09
C LEU A 20 16.16 -6.04 -16.93
N PHE A 21 15.38 -5.00 -16.66
CA PHE A 21 15.62 -4.13 -15.51
C PHE A 21 15.33 -4.85 -14.20
N TRP A 22 14.24 -5.61 -14.14
CA TRP A 22 13.90 -6.44 -12.98
C TRP A 22 14.98 -7.48 -12.70
N ASP A 23 15.44 -8.20 -13.72
CA ASP A 23 16.51 -9.20 -13.60
C ASP A 23 17.81 -8.57 -13.08
N GLN A 24 18.23 -7.42 -13.66
CA GLN A 24 19.40 -6.70 -13.18
C GLN A 24 19.28 -6.26 -11.71
N MET A 25 18.10 -5.78 -11.31
CA MET A 25 17.85 -5.40 -9.92
C MET A 25 18.02 -6.59 -8.97
N LEU A 26 17.53 -7.78 -9.35
CA LEU A 26 17.71 -8.98 -8.55
C LEU A 26 19.17 -9.43 -8.47
N GLU A 27 19.92 -9.33 -9.58
CA GLU A 27 21.35 -9.63 -9.63
C GLU A 27 22.18 -8.70 -8.74
N ASP A 28 21.83 -7.42 -8.73
CA ASP A 28 22.54 -6.39 -7.94
C ASP A 28 22.22 -6.52 -6.45
N LEU A 29 20.94 -6.75 -6.09
CA LEU A 29 20.49 -6.78 -4.70
C LEU A 29 20.70 -8.14 -4.02
N LYS A 30 20.66 -9.25 -4.78
CA LYS A 30 20.78 -10.63 -4.28
C LYS A 30 19.88 -10.89 -3.06
N PRO A 31 18.55 -10.70 -3.19
CA PRO A 31 17.64 -10.94 -2.07
C PRO A 31 17.71 -12.40 -1.61
N SER A 32 17.45 -12.64 -0.32
CA SER A 32 17.47 -14.00 0.25
C SER A 32 16.41 -14.93 -0.35
N SER A 33 15.35 -14.35 -0.92
CA SER A 33 14.32 -15.03 -1.70
C SER A 33 14.74 -15.42 -3.12
N GLU A 34 15.92 -15.00 -3.57
CA GLU A 34 16.41 -15.13 -4.96
C GLU A 34 15.46 -14.48 -5.99
N GLY A 35 14.57 -13.59 -5.56
CA GLY A 35 13.55 -12.98 -6.42
C GLY A 35 12.37 -13.88 -6.74
N VAL A 36 12.27 -15.06 -6.11
CA VAL A 36 11.20 -16.04 -6.33
C VAL A 36 10.09 -15.83 -5.31
N TYR A 37 9.14 -14.97 -5.66
CA TYR A 37 8.01 -14.61 -4.82
C TYR A 37 6.73 -15.39 -5.16
N THR A 38 6.00 -15.80 -4.14
CA THR A 38 4.68 -16.43 -4.26
C THR A 38 3.69 -15.76 -3.32
N SER A 39 2.47 -15.50 -3.79
CA SER A 39 1.52 -14.63 -3.08
C SER A 39 1.18 -15.11 -1.67
N GLY A 40 1.18 -16.44 -1.45
CA GLY A 40 0.81 -17.07 -0.17
C GLY A 40 1.92 -17.12 0.88
N GLN A 41 3.18 -16.88 0.51
CA GLN A 41 4.32 -16.96 1.43
C GLN A 41 4.68 -15.61 2.06
N GLN A 42 5.56 -15.63 3.06
CA GLN A 42 6.12 -14.41 3.66
C GLN A 42 7.61 -14.29 3.38
N TYR A 43 8.05 -13.06 3.16
CA TYR A 43 9.43 -12.70 2.83
C TYR A 43 9.94 -11.56 3.73
N ASN A 44 11.23 -11.28 3.74
CA ASN A 44 11.81 -10.26 4.62
C ASN A 44 11.50 -8.85 4.12
N ASP A 45 10.98 -8.00 5.01
CA ASP A 45 10.61 -6.62 4.69
C ASP A 45 11.81 -5.83 4.12
N ASP A 46 13.03 -6.16 4.56
CA ASP A 46 14.29 -5.56 4.09
C ASP A 46 14.51 -5.74 2.58
N GLU A 47 14.04 -6.83 1.97
CA GLU A 47 14.13 -7.02 0.52
C GLU A 47 13.29 -5.99 -0.23
N LEU A 48 12.09 -5.69 0.28
CA LEU A 48 11.21 -4.70 -0.31
C LEU A 48 11.82 -3.30 -0.19
N LEU A 49 12.38 -2.97 0.98
CA LEU A 49 13.05 -1.70 1.22
C LEU A 49 14.28 -1.53 0.32
N ALA A 50 15.06 -2.59 0.11
CA ALA A 50 16.20 -2.58 -0.81
C ALA A 50 15.77 -2.35 -2.26
N MET A 51 14.70 -3.01 -2.71
CA MET A 51 14.12 -2.80 -4.06
C MET A 51 13.63 -1.37 -4.26
N VAL A 52 12.91 -0.81 -3.28
CA VAL A 52 12.47 0.59 -3.32
C VAL A 52 13.66 1.55 -3.38
N GLY A 53 14.71 1.30 -2.58
CA GLY A 53 15.95 2.09 -2.60
C GLY A 53 16.64 2.05 -3.96
N TYR A 54 16.77 0.85 -4.54
CA TYR A 54 17.33 0.66 -5.87
C TYR A 54 16.54 1.40 -6.95
N LEU A 55 15.20 1.26 -6.94
CA LEU A 55 14.32 1.96 -7.86
C LEU A 55 14.43 3.48 -7.70
N SER A 56 14.52 3.97 -6.46
CA SER A 56 14.67 5.40 -6.18
C SER A 56 15.94 5.96 -6.80
N GLU A 57 17.06 5.26 -6.64
CA GLU A 57 18.34 5.65 -7.24
C GLU A 57 18.29 5.60 -8.77
N LYS A 58 17.82 4.51 -9.36
CA LYS A 58 17.83 4.34 -10.82
C LYS A 58 16.83 5.24 -11.54
N ALA A 59 15.65 5.43 -10.96
CA ALA A 59 14.60 6.26 -11.55
C ALA A 59 14.74 7.75 -11.19
N GLN A 60 15.60 8.11 -10.23
CA GLN A 60 15.72 9.47 -9.68
C GLN A 60 14.38 10.01 -9.13
N ILE A 61 13.59 9.12 -8.53
CA ILE A 61 12.31 9.44 -7.89
C ILE A 61 12.47 9.24 -6.39
N PRO A 62 12.06 10.20 -5.54
CA PRO A 62 12.10 10.01 -4.09
C PRO A 62 11.37 8.73 -3.65
N ALA A 63 11.97 7.95 -2.75
CA ALA A 63 11.38 6.70 -2.26
C ALA A 63 9.93 6.85 -1.75
N PRO A 64 9.53 7.91 -1.02
CA PRO A 64 8.13 8.10 -0.62
C PRO A 64 7.17 8.20 -1.82
N ASP A 65 7.61 8.82 -2.91
CA ASP A 65 6.78 8.99 -4.11
C ASP A 65 6.65 7.68 -4.88
N LEU A 66 7.72 6.89 -4.96
CA LEU A 66 7.67 5.52 -5.50
C LEU A 66 6.74 4.62 -4.68
N VAL A 67 6.86 4.66 -3.36
CA VAL A 67 6.03 3.85 -2.46
C VAL A 67 4.55 4.25 -2.58
N ARG A 68 4.26 5.55 -2.76
CA ARG A 68 2.90 6.02 -3.02
C ARG A 68 2.38 5.55 -4.38
N ALA A 69 3.17 5.67 -5.44
CA ALA A 69 2.80 5.19 -6.77
C ALA A 69 2.57 3.66 -6.77
N TYR A 70 3.42 2.92 -6.05
CA TYR A 70 3.27 1.50 -5.86
C TYR A 70 2.00 1.15 -5.07
N GLY A 71 1.68 1.88 -4.00
CA GLY A 71 0.41 1.70 -3.26
C GLY A 71 -0.82 1.88 -4.15
N GLU A 72 -0.78 2.84 -5.06
CA GLU A 72 -1.87 3.05 -6.02
C GLU A 72 -2.02 1.89 -7.00
N TYR A 73 -0.90 1.41 -7.55
CA TYR A 73 -0.88 0.23 -8.44
C TYR A 73 -1.38 -1.03 -7.72
N LEU A 74 -0.86 -1.26 -6.51
CA LEU A 74 -1.20 -2.38 -5.64
C LEU A 74 -2.69 -2.44 -5.32
N PHE A 75 -3.34 -1.29 -5.13
CA PHE A 75 -4.75 -1.23 -4.79
C PHE A 75 -5.62 -2.03 -5.76
N THR A 76 -5.39 -1.88 -7.06
CA THR A 76 -6.19 -2.55 -8.10
C THR A 76 -6.13 -4.07 -7.95
N HIS A 77 -4.94 -4.63 -7.72
CA HIS A 77 -4.77 -6.06 -7.51
C HIS A 77 -5.47 -6.54 -6.23
N LEU A 78 -5.34 -5.79 -5.13
CA LEU A 78 -5.99 -6.13 -3.87
C LEU A 78 -7.51 -6.04 -3.97
N PHE A 79 -8.04 -4.98 -4.59
CA PHE A 79 -9.47 -4.77 -4.76
C PHE A 79 -10.13 -5.87 -5.60
N ASN A 80 -9.44 -6.32 -6.67
CA ASN A 80 -9.88 -7.41 -7.53
C ASN A 80 -9.82 -8.79 -6.84
N SER A 81 -8.99 -8.93 -5.81
CA SER A 81 -8.93 -10.16 -4.99
C SER A 81 -10.07 -10.27 -3.96
N LEU A 82 -10.79 -9.17 -3.69
CA LEU A 82 -11.94 -9.20 -2.79
C LEU A 82 -13.10 -9.97 -3.44
N PRO A 83 -13.91 -10.69 -2.64
CA PRO A 83 -15.13 -11.33 -3.15
C PRO A 83 -16.00 -10.36 -3.95
N GLU A 84 -16.62 -10.85 -5.03
CA GLU A 84 -17.53 -10.04 -5.86
C GLU A 84 -18.66 -9.44 -5.03
N ASN A 85 -19.16 -10.18 -4.05
CA ASN A 85 -20.22 -9.78 -3.13
C ASN A 85 -19.73 -9.06 -1.87
N TYR A 86 -18.51 -8.49 -1.87
CA TYR A 86 -17.99 -7.74 -0.72
C TYR A 86 -18.92 -6.55 -0.38
N PRO A 87 -19.51 -6.49 0.84
CA PRO A 87 -20.65 -5.62 1.13
C PRO A 87 -20.31 -4.13 1.23
N HIS A 88 -19.02 -3.77 1.36
CA HIS A 88 -18.57 -2.39 1.55
C HIS A 88 -18.01 -1.74 0.28
N LYS A 89 -18.45 -2.20 -0.91
CA LYS A 89 -18.12 -1.59 -2.21
C LYS A 89 -19.15 -0.51 -2.65
N SER A 90 -19.90 0.10 -1.73
CA SER A 90 -20.93 1.10 -2.05
C SER A 90 -20.36 2.46 -2.45
N ASP A 91 -19.37 2.93 -1.70
CA ASP A 91 -18.74 4.24 -1.85
C ASP A 91 -17.35 4.24 -1.19
N LEU A 92 -16.51 5.20 -1.55
CA LEU A 92 -15.13 5.29 -1.07
C LEU A 92 -15.06 5.37 0.45
N LYS A 93 -15.89 6.20 1.10
CA LYS A 93 -15.83 6.43 2.55
C LYS A 93 -16.17 5.16 3.31
N THR A 94 -17.24 4.47 2.91
CA THR A 94 -17.64 3.17 3.47
C THR A 94 -16.56 2.12 3.25
N PHE A 95 -15.95 2.07 2.07
CA PHE A 95 -14.85 1.16 1.78
C PHE A 95 -13.64 1.41 2.68
N LEU A 96 -13.16 2.64 2.80
CA LEU A 96 -12.00 2.99 3.64
C LEU A 96 -12.23 2.65 5.12
N LEU A 97 -13.43 2.92 5.64
CA LEU A 97 -13.80 2.56 7.02
C LEU A 97 -13.86 1.04 7.27
N SER A 98 -14.03 0.25 6.21
CA SER A 98 -14.09 -1.21 6.28
C SER A 98 -12.72 -1.90 6.25
N VAL A 99 -11.65 -1.19 5.84
CA VAL A 99 -10.30 -1.76 5.65
C VAL A 99 -9.80 -2.41 6.94
N ASP A 100 -9.69 -1.66 8.02
CA ASP A 100 -9.17 -2.19 9.29
C ASP A 100 -10.21 -3.09 10.01
N LYS A 101 -11.48 -2.70 9.94
CA LYS A 101 -12.56 -3.39 10.68
C LYS A 101 -12.94 -4.74 10.11
N VAL A 102 -12.75 -4.94 8.80
CA VAL A 102 -13.19 -6.13 8.06
C VAL A 102 -12.03 -6.72 7.26
N ILE A 103 -11.48 -6.00 6.28
CA ILE A 103 -10.51 -6.56 5.33
C ILE A 103 -9.27 -7.09 6.05
N HIS A 104 -8.64 -6.28 6.90
CA HIS A 104 -7.46 -6.70 7.66
C HIS A 104 -7.77 -7.84 8.62
N LYS A 105 -8.98 -7.92 9.19
CA LYS A 105 -9.37 -9.07 10.02
C LYS A 105 -9.50 -10.35 9.22
N GLU A 106 -10.07 -10.29 8.02
CA GLU A 106 -10.14 -11.46 7.13
C GLU A 106 -8.75 -11.87 6.63
N VAL A 107 -7.89 -10.90 6.29
CA VAL A 107 -6.48 -11.18 5.95
C VAL A 107 -5.76 -11.85 7.12
N GLN A 108 -5.95 -11.38 8.36
CA GLN A 108 -5.36 -12.01 9.54
C GLN A 108 -5.88 -13.43 9.77
N ARG A 109 -7.15 -13.71 9.47
CA ARG A 109 -7.72 -15.06 9.58
C ARG A 109 -7.09 -16.03 8.58
N LEU A 110 -6.87 -15.58 7.34
CA LEU A 110 -6.23 -16.39 6.30
C LEU A 110 -4.72 -16.54 6.53
N TYR A 111 -4.10 -15.48 7.06
CA TYR A 111 -2.66 -15.41 7.32
C TYR A 111 -2.41 -14.99 8.78
N PRO A 112 -2.45 -15.93 9.74
CA PRO A 112 -2.33 -15.62 11.18
C PRO A 112 -1.03 -14.91 11.58
N ASN A 113 0.01 -15.05 10.77
CA ASN A 113 1.32 -14.40 10.98
C ASN A 113 1.46 -13.09 10.21
N ALA A 114 0.41 -12.60 9.53
CA ALA A 114 0.46 -11.31 8.86
C ALA A 114 0.66 -10.20 9.90
N TYR A 115 1.57 -9.28 9.59
CA TYR A 115 1.69 -8.01 10.31
C TYR A 115 0.98 -6.94 9.49
N LEU A 116 -0.09 -6.38 10.05
CA LEU A 116 -0.96 -5.39 9.42
C LEU A 116 -0.89 -4.08 10.21
N PRO A 117 -1.02 -2.91 9.54
CA PRO A 117 -1.15 -1.65 10.25
C PRO A 117 -2.51 -1.58 10.97
N GLN A 118 -2.57 -0.77 12.02
CA GLN A 118 -3.82 -0.44 12.70
C GLN A 118 -4.29 0.94 12.27
N PHE A 119 -5.61 1.11 12.21
CA PHE A 119 -6.24 2.40 11.93
C PHE A 119 -7.26 2.79 13.00
N GLU A 120 -7.14 4.03 13.48
CA GLU A 120 -8.19 4.70 14.24
C GLU A 120 -8.79 5.80 13.35
N ASN A 121 -10.09 5.69 13.06
CA ASN A 121 -10.74 6.56 12.09
C ASN A 121 -11.65 7.59 12.77
N ARG A 122 -11.42 8.88 12.49
CA ARG A 122 -12.31 9.99 12.85
C ARG A 122 -13.05 10.49 11.62
N VAL A 123 -14.37 10.47 11.68
CA VAL A 123 -15.26 10.87 10.59
C VAL A 123 -15.85 12.24 10.87
N GLU A 124 -15.73 13.14 9.91
CA GLU A 124 -16.39 14.44 9.89
C GLU A 124 -17.22 14.57 8.58
N GLU A 125 -17.81 15.74 8.33
CA GLU A 125 -18.73 15.95 7.20
C GLU A 125 -18.06 15.68 5.85
N LYS A 126 -16.91 16.32 5.59
CA LYS A 126 -16.18 16.25 4.31
C LYS A 126 -14.83 15.56 4.41
N THR A 127 -14.45 15.12 5.59
CA THR A 127 -13.12 14.60 5.88
C THR A 127 -13.21 13.26 6.60
N LEU A 128 -12.25 12.39 6.30
CA LEU A 128 -11.94 11.17 7.04
C LEU A 128 -10.49 11.28 7.47
N THR A 129 -10.25 11.35 8.78
CA THR A 129 -8.89 11.24 9.33
C THR A 129 -8.63 9.80 9.73
N MET A 130 -7.60 9.19 9.15
CA MET A 130 -7.17 7.83 9.43
C MET A 130 -5.83 7.89 10.18
N SER A 131 -5.87 7.70 11.50
CA SER A 131 -4.66 7.58 12.33
C SER A 131 -4.04 6.20 12.12
N TYR A 132 -2.93 6.16 11.40
CA TYR A 132 -2.18 4.99 10.99
C TYR A 132 -1.05 4.67 11.97
N TYR A 133 -1.02 3.43 12.46
CA TYR A 133 0.00 2.91 13.35
C TYR A 133 0.68 1.69 12.74
N SER A 134 2.01 1.74 12.59
CA SER A 134 2.79 0.62 12.07
C SER A 134 4.27 0.80 12.30
N LYS A 135 4.95 -0.24 12.78
CA LYS A 135 6.42 -0.28 12.91
C LYS A 135 7.14 -0.13 11.56
N ARG A 136 6.45 -0.40 10.45
CA ARG A 136 7.00 -0.30 9.09
C ARG A 136 6.96 1.12 8.53
N GLN A 137 6.21 2.03 9.14
CA GLN A 137 6.11 3.44 8.72
C GLN A 137 5.75 3.62 7.22
N LEU A 138 4.94 2.72 6.65
CA LEU A 138 4.54 2.74 5.22
C LEU A 138 3.33 3.63 4.96
N CYS A 139 3.27 4.81 5.58
CA CYS A 139 2.15 5.74 5.40
C CYS A 139 2.02 6.26 3.95
N ALA A 140 3.13 6.38 3.22
CA ALA A 140 3.10 6.70 1.80
C ALA A 140 2.39 5.60 0.97
N ALA A 141 2.56 4.32 1.34
CA ALA A 141 1.85 3.22 0.68
C ALA A 141 0.36 3.26 1.01
N ALA A 142 0.01 3.56 2.27
CA ALA A 142 -1.37 3.74 2.68
C ALA A 142 -2.05 4.91 1.92
N GLU A 143 -1.35 6.03 1.75
CA GLU A 143 -1.79 7.15 0.90
C GLU A 143 -2.02 6.69 -0.55
N GLY A 144 -1.06 5.96 -1.13
CA GLY A 144 -1.20 5.37 -2.47
C GLY A 144 -2.43 4.48 -2.61
N LEU A 145 -2.66 3.59 -1.64
CA LEU A 145 -3.84 2.71 -1.61
C LEU A 145 -5.15 3.51 -1.55
N ILE A 146 -5.19 4.60 -0.78
CA ILE A 146 -6.36 5.48 -0.71
C ILE A 146 -6.59 6.19 -2.05
N LEU A 147 -5.53 6.65 -2.72
CA LEU A 147 -5.62 7.24 -4.07
C LEU A 147 -6.11 6.23 -5.11
N GLY A 148 -5.64 4.98 -5.03
CA GLY A 148 -6.11 3.90 -5.89
C GLY A 148 -7.59 3.61 -5.66
N ALA A 149 -8.03 3.58 -4.40
CA ALA A 149 -9.43 3.47 -4.05
C ALA A 149 -10.25 4.65 -4.61
N ALA A 150 -9.78 5.88 -4.43
CA ALA A 150 -10.45 7.07 -4.95
C ALA A 150 -10.68 6.99 -6.46
N LYS A 151 -9.68 6.50 -7.23
CA LYS A 151 -9.82 6.25 -8.67
C LYS A 151 -10.85 5.16 -8.96
N GLN A 152 -10.80 4.03 -8.26
CA GLN A 152 -11.75 2.93 -8.43
C GLN A 152 -13.21 3.33 -8.18
N PHE A 153 -13.45 4.19 -7.20
CA PHE A 153 -14.78 4.67 -6.83
C PHE A 153 -15.21 5.94 -7.59
N ASN A 154 -14.39 6.45 -8.52
CA ASN A 154 -14.60 7.72 -9.23
C ASN A 154 -14.90 8.90 -8.28
N GLN A 155 -14.25 8.92 -7.11
CA GLN A 155 -14.46 9.92 -6.06
C GLN A 155 -13.17 10.72 -5.89
N PRO A 156 -13.10 11.97 -6.39
CA PRO A 156 -11.92 12.80 -6.20
C PRO A 156 -11.68 13.09 -4.71
N VAL A 157 -10.42 13.04 -4.29
CA VAL A 157 -10.01 13.33 -2.92
C VAL A 157 -8.76 14.20 -2.90
N LYS A 158 -8.60 14.95 -1.82
CA LYS A 158 -7.33 15.59 -1.45
C LYS A 158 -6.81 14.92 -0.18
N ILE A 159 -5.55 14.51 -0.19
CA ILE A 159 -4.91 13.88 0.96
C ILE A 159 -3.88 14.83 1.55
N THR A 160 -3.85 14.93 2.88
CA THR A 160 -2.78 15.62 3.61
C THR A 160 -2.34 14.77 4.79
N GLN A 161 -1.10 14.96 5.24
CA GLN A 161 -0.53 14.19 6.33
C GLN A 161 0.14 15.11 7.38
N PRO A 162 -0.65 15.80 8.24
CA PRO A 162 -0.11 16.77 9.18
C PRO A 162 0.73 16.16 10.31
N VAL A 163 0.52 14.87 10.62
CA VAL A 163 1.28 14.10 11.62
C VAL A 163 1.92 12.90 10.94
N CYS A 164 3.20 12.66 11.18
CA CYS A 164 3.94 11.58 10.52
C CYS A 164 5.03 10.97 11.40
N MET A 165 5.11 9.64 11.41
CA MET A 165 6.15 8.88 12.10
C MET A 165 7.57 9.20 11.59
N HIS A 166 7.69 9.55 10.31
CA HIS A 166 8.96 10.02 9.72
C HIS A 166 9.39 11.39 10.23
N CYS A 167 8.49 12.13 10.89
CA CYS A 167 8.76 13.42 11.54
C CYS A 167 8.84 13.30 13.08
N GLY A 168 8.97 12.08 13.61
CA GLY A 168 9.12 11.83 15.05
C GLY A 168 7.81 11.69 15.83
N ALA A 169 6.66 11.65 15.17
CA ALA A 169 5.40 11.31 15.81
C ALA A 169 5.29 9.80 16.10
N ASP A 170 4.39 9.42 17.01
CA ASP A 170 4.09 8.02 17.34
C ASP A 170 3.18 7.33 16.30
N HIS A 171 2.48 8.12 15.49
CA HIS A 171 1.59 7.66 14.42
C HIS A 171 1.59 8.62 13.22
N CYS A 172 0.87 8.25 12.17
CA CYS A 172 0.60 9.12 11.03
C CYS A 172 -0.88 9.49 10.98
N GLU A 173 -1.22 10.75 10.77
CA GLU A 173 -2.60 11.15 10.48
C GLU A 173 -2.77 11.34 8.98
N ILE A 174 -3.50 10.44 8.31
CA ILE A 174 -3.83 10.59 6.89
C ILE A 174 -5.22 11.22 6.80
N VAL A 175 -5.28 12.49 6.41
CA VAL A 175 -6.52 13.26 6.29
C VAL A 175 -6.99 13.22 4.84
N VAL A 176 -8.13 12.57 4.60
CA VAL A 176 -8.77 12.42 3.30
C VAL A 176 -9.95 13.39 3.21
N GLU A 177 -9.84 14.42 2.40
CA GLU A 177 -10.93 15.35 2.07
C GLU A 177 -11.66 14.87 0.81
N PHE A 178 -12.96 14.60 0.92
CA PHE A 178 -13.80 14.18 -0.20
C PHE A 178 -14.25 15.40 -1.00
N LEU A 179 -13.85 15.48 -2.26
CA LEU A 179 -14.17 16.61 -3.14
C LEU A 179 -15.48 16.34 -3.91
N PRO A 180 -16.22 17.38 -4.31
CA PRO A 180 -17.33 17.21 -5.24
C PRO A 180 -16.86 16.59 -6.56
N SER A 181 -17.67 15.70 -7.12
CA SER A 181 -17.51 15.16 -8.49
C SER A 181 -17.86 16.21 -9.55
#